data_AF-A0A2G3NNQ6-F1
#
_entry.id   AF-A0A2G3NNQ6-F1
#
_cell.length_a   1.000
_cell.length_b   1.000
_cell.length_c   1.000
_cell.angle_alpha   90.00
_cell.angle_beta   90.00
_cell.angle_gamma   90.00
#
_symmetry.space_group_name_H-M   'P 1'
#
loop_
_entity.id
_entity.type
_entity.pdbx_description
1 polymer ?
#
loop_
_entity_poly.entity_id
_entity_poly.type
_entity_poly.pdbx_seq_one_letter_code
_entity_poly.pdbx_strand_id
1 'polypeptide(L)'
;MIKWNGKSTNGTWRKEIIANDYEDLLETMVDKGICDGYWNVDSQAYNELCFYSEKLEKLRDEYQDAIEEDDDEKIASFEKQLDDIDWHEEIFSKLTDEQFEQVIRGIDGMAYYQEFEQVED
;
A
#
# COMPACT_ATOMS: atom_id res chain seq x y z
N MET A 1 -14.77 -8.54 11.08
CA MET A 1 -13.52 -7.76 11.19
C MET A 1 -12.29 -8.60 10.85
N ILE A 2 -11.16 -7.94 10.56
CA ILE A 2 -9.85 -8.58 10.34
C ILE A 2 -8.95 -8.29 11.54
N LYS A 3 -8.41 -9.35 12.14
CA LYS A 3 -7.33 -9.25 13.11
C LYS A 3 -6.01 -9.51 12.41
N TRP A 4 -5.12 -8.52 12.47
CA TRP A 4 -3.77 -8.59 11.97
C TRP A 4 -2.76 -8.61 13.11
N ASN A 5 -1.79 -9.51 13.03
CA ASN A 5 -0.65 -9.56 13.93
C ASN A 5 0.63 -9.44 13.11
N GLY A 6 1.48 -8.46 13.43
CA GLY A 6 2.78 -8.28 12.78
C GLY A 6 3.92 -8.16 13.78
N LYS A 7 5.13 -8.48 13.35
CA LYS A 7 6.37 -8.16 14.07
C LYS A 7 7.48 -7.78 13.09
N SER A 8 8.42 -6.97 13.55
CA SER A 8 9.64 -6.70 12.78
C SER A 8 10.50 -7.94 12.63
N THR A 9 11.32 -7.98 11.58
CA THR A 9 12.30 -9.05 11.33
C THR A 9 13.19 -9.37 12.54
N ASN A 10 13.63 -8.36 13.29
CA ASN A 10 14.45 -8.52 14.49
C ASN A 10 13.64 -8.72 15.79
N GLY A 11 12.31 -8.77 15.71
CA GLY A 11 11.40 -8.92 16.85
C GLY A 11 11.36 -7.74 17.82
N THR A 12 11.97 -6.60 17.48
CA THR A 12 11.99 -5.39 18.33
C THR A 12 10.58 -4.87 18.62
N TRP A 13 9.65 -5.03 17.67
CA TRP A 13 8.25 -4.70 17.91
C TRP A 13 7.33 -5.84 17.50
N ARG A 14 6.20 -5.93 18.20
CA ARG A 14 5.03 -6.74 17.85
C ARG A 14 3.80 -5.85 17.96
N LYS A 15 2.91 -5.94 16.98
CA LYS A 15 1.66 -5.16 16.93
C LYS A 15 0.50 -6.10 16.63
N GLU A 16 -0.64 -5.73 17.18
CA GLU A 16 -1.94 -6.31 16.89
C GLU A 16 -2.83 -5.15 16.44
N ILE A 17 -3.56 -5.34 15.34
CA ILE A 17 -4.54 -4.41 14.81
C ILE A 17 -5.83 -5.19 14.57
N ILE A 18 -6.95 -4.62 14.96
CA ILE A 18 -8.27 -5.09 14.57
C ILE A 18 -8.86 -3.98 13.70
N ALA A 19 -9.22 -4.33 12.47
CA ALA A 19 -9.76 -3.42 11.47
C ALA A 19 -11.07 -3.98 10.92
N ASN A 20 -11.92 -3.11 10.38
CA ASN A 20 -13.20 -3.51 9.81
C ASN A 20 -13.01 -4.33 8.53
N ASP A 21 -12.09 -3.90 7.69
CA ASP A 21 -11.71 -4.50 6.40
C ASP A 21 -10.20 -4.23 6.11
N TYR A 22 -9.73 -4.65 4.93
CA TYR A 22 -8.33 -4.53 4.55
C TYR A 22 -7.90 -3.08 4.25
N GLU A 23 -8.83 -2.22 3.84
CA GLU A 23 -8.57 -0.79 3.62
C GLU A 23 -8.31 -0.10 4.96
N ASP A 24 -9.22 -0.28 5.92
CA ASP A 24 -9.06 0.20 7.31
C ASP A 24 -7.78 -0.36 7.96
N LEU A 25 -7.42 -1.60 7.65
CA LEU A 25 -6.16 -2.19 8.11
C LEU A 25 -4.94 -1.46 7.54
N LEU A 26 -4.89 -1.23 6.23
CA LEU A 26 -3.76 -0.54 5.58
C LEU A 26 -3.64 0.91 6.08
N GLU A 27 -4.75 1.65 6.15
CA GLU A 27 -4.79 3.01 6.71
C GLU A 27 -4.27 3.03 8.15
N THR A 28 -4.73 2.09 8.98
CA THR A 28 -4.28 1.97 10.36
C THR A 28 -2.78 1.63 10.47
N MET A 29 -2.24 0.85 9.53
CA MET A 29 -0.80 0.54 9.46
C MET A 29 0.03 1.78 9.11
N VAL A 30 -0.43 2.58 8.14
CA VAL A 30 0.21 3.85 7.75
C VAL A 30 0.18 4.85 8.90
N ASP A 31 -0.98 5.07 9.53
CA ASP A 31 -1.16 5.98 10.67
C ASP A 31 -0.26 5.63 11.87
N LYS A 32 -0.02 4.33 12.08
CA LYS A 32 0.86 3.84 13.16
C LYS A 32 2.34 3.87 12.78
N GLY A 33 2.70 4.30 11.58
CA GLY A 33 4.06 4.29 11.05
C GLY A 33 4.65 2.88 10.95
N ILE A 34 3.80 1.88 10.70
CA ILE A 34 4.23 0.49 10.46
C ILE A 34 4.76 0.35 9.04
N CYS A 35 4.17 1.09 8.10
CA CYS A 35 4.61 1.21 6.72
C CYS A 35 4.47 2.65 6.24
N ASP A 36 5.16 2.98 5.15
CA ASP A 36 5.00 4.26 4.48
C ASP A 36 3.65 4.33 3.76
N GLY A 37 3.15 5.55 3.55
CA GLY A 37 1.87 5.79 2.90
C GLY A 37 1.83 5.26 1.47
N TYR A 38 0.73 4.63 1.10
CA TYR A 38 0.51 4.08 -0.24
C TYR A 38 0.45 5.16 -1.33
N TRP A 39 0.37 6.45 -0.98
CA TRP A 39 0.49 7.58 -1.90
C TRP A 39 1.94 8.00 -2.17
N ASN A 40 2.93 7.36 -1.54
CA ASN A 40 4.33 7.57 -1.87
C ASN A 40 4.77 6.52 -2.90
N VAL A 41 5.16 6.96 -4.09
CA VAL A 41 5.58 6.10 -5.22
C VAL A 41 6.79 5.21 -4.89
N ASP A 42 7.65 5.67 -3.98
CA ASP A 42 8.81 4.91 -3.51
C ASP A 42 8.45 3.92 -2.39
N SER A 43 7.23 4.00 -1.84
CA SER A 43 6.78 3.08 -0.81
C SER A 43 6.52 1.69 -1.39
N GLN A 44 6.68 0.68 -0.55
CA GLN A 44 6.32 -0.67 -0.93
C GLN A 44 4.81 -0.87 -1.04
N ALA A 45 4.01 -0.19 -0.21
CA ALA A 45 2.57 -0.24 -0.35
C ALA A 45 2.12 0.20 -1.75
N TYR A 46 2.67 1.31 -2.27
CA TYR A 46 2.40 1.74 -3.65
C TYR A 46 2.86 0.69 -4.67
N ASN A 47 4.08 0.17 -4.52
CA ASN A 47 4.62 -0.82 -5.46
C ASN A 47 3.83 -2.13 -5.48
N GLU A 48 3.37 -2.61 -4.32
CA GLU A 48 2.54 -3.81 -4.23
C GLU A 48 1.14 -3.58 -4.83
N LEU A 49 0.56 -2.39 -4.65
CA LEU A 49 -0.70 -2.01 -5.31
C LEU A 49 -0.57 -1.99 -6.83
N CYS A 50 0.61 -1.68 -7.39
CA CYS A 50 0.83 -1.70 -8.84
C CYS A 50 0.61 -3.11 -9.44
N PHE A 51 0.88 -4.19 -8.71
CA PHE A 51 0.61 -5.56 -9.21
C PHE A 51 -0.88 -5.83 -9.46
N TYR A 52 -1.76 -5.05 -8.83
CA TYR A 52 -3.21 -5.21 -8.91
C TYR A 52 -3.92 -4.00 -9.54
N SER A 53 -3.17 -2.95 -9.90
CA SER A 53 -3.71 -1.73 -10.50
C SER A 53 -2.87 -1.27 -11.68
N GLU A 54 -3.35 -1.57 -12.89
CA GLU A 54 -2.75 -1.10 -14.15
C GLU A 54 -2.65 0.43 -14.21
N LYS A 55 -3.56 1.16 -13.53
CA LYS A 55 -3.51 2.63 -13.43
C LYS A 55 -2.25 3.07 -12.66
N LEU A 56 -1.99 2.47 -11.50
CA LEU A 56 -0.83 2.84 -10.68
C LEU A 56 0.48 2.36 -11.29
N GLU A 57 0.48 1.18 -11.94
CA GLU A 57 1.63 0.67 -12.68
C GLU A 57 2.05 1.64 -13.79
N LYS A 58 1.11 2.06 -14.66
CA LYS A 58 1.39 3.05 -15.71
C LYS A 58 1.90 4.36 -15.15
N LEU A 59 1.27 4.85 -14.09
CA LEU A 59 1.64 6.12 -13.48
C LEU A 59 3.07 6.05 -12.89
N ARG A 60 3.47 4.90 -12.32
CA ARG A 60 4.84 4.64 -11.85
C ARG A 60 5.84 4.62 -13.01
N ASP A 61 5.52 3.92 -14.08
CA ASP A 61 6.41 3.78 -15.22
C ASP A 61 6.61 5.16 -15.91
N GLU A 62 5.55 5.96 -16.05
CA GLU A 62 5.63 7.36 -16.52
C GLU A 62 6.53 8.24 -15.63
N TYR A 63 6.47 8.05 -14.31
CA TYR A 63 7.34 8.75 -13.36
C TYR A 63 8.81 8.33 -13.49
N GLN A 64 9.06 7.03 -13.66
CA GLN A 64 10.42 6.51 -13.87
C GLN A 64 11.03 7.06 -15.16
N ASP A 65 10.28 7.04 -16.26
CA ASP A 65 10.71 7.63 -17.53
C ASP A 65 11.01 9.14 -17.37
N ALA A 66 10.18 9.87 -16.61
CA ALA A 66 10.40 11.30 -16.34
C ALA A 66 11.67 11.57 -15.55
N ILE A 67 12.00 10.74 -14.56
CA ILE A 67 13.26 10.82 -13.81
C ILE A 67 14.45 10.53 -14.73
N GLU A 68 14.38 9.49 -15.56
CA GLU A 68 15.47 9.13 -16.47
C GLU A 68 15.75 10.22 -17.51
N GLU A 69 14.70 10.94 -17.94
CA GLU A 69 14.78 12.05 -18.88
C GLU A 69 15.13 13.41 -18.24
N ASP A 70 15.15 13.51 -16.91
CA ASP A 70 15.29 14.78 -16.16
C ASP A 70 14.20 15.80 -16.57
N ASP A 71 12.96 15.32 -16.75
CA ASP A 71 11.81 16.10 -17.23
C ASP A 71 10.92 16.57 -16.05
N ASP A 72 11.23 17.76 -15.53
CA ASP A 72 10.49 18.40 -14.44
C ASP A 72 8.98 18.59 -14.73
N GLU A 73 8.59 18.80 -15.99
CA GLU A 73 7.17 19.00 -16.35
C GLU A 73 6.38 17.69 -16.21
N LYS A 74 6.97 16.58 -16.63
CA LYS A 74 6.38 15.25 -16.44
C LYS A 74 6.32 14.85 -14.98
N ILE A 75 7.37 15.13 -14.20
CA ILE A 75 7.39 14.89 -12.75
C ILE A 75 6.24 15.65 -12.08
N ALA A 76 6.09 16.96 -12.35
CA ALA A 76 5.00 17.74 -11.79
C ALA A 76 3.61 17.26 -12.25
N SER A 77 3.49 16.78 -13.49
CA SER A 77 2.25 16.19 -14.00
C SER A 77 1.91 14.87 -13.31
N PHE A 78 2.91 14.04 -13.01
CA PHE A 78 2.74 12.83 -12.22
C PHE A 78 2.26 13.15 -10.80
N GLU A 79 2.94 14.07 -10.10
CA GLU A 79 2.58 14.44 -8.71
C GLU A 79 1.13 14.89 -8.63
N LYS A 80 0.70 15.73 -9.58
CA LYS A 80 -0.70 16.16 -9.66
C LYS A 80 -1.66 14.99 -9.91
N GLN A 81 -1.33 14.10 -10.84
CA GLN A 81 -2.18 12.94 -11.13
C GLN A 81 -2.32 12.01 -9.93
N LEU A 82 -1.25 11.85 -9.14
CA LEU A 82 -1.23 11.07 -7.92
C LEU A 82 -2.09 11.70 -6.81
N ASP A 83 -2.00 13.03 -6.64
CA ASP A 83 -2.81 13.81 -5.69
C ASP A 83 -4.30 13.79 -6.04
N ASP A 84 -4.64 13.70 -7.33
CA ASP A 84 -6.01 13.69 -7.83
C ASP A 84 -6.67 12.29 -7.77
N ILE A 85 -5.97 11.23 -7.33
CA ILE A 85 -6.52 9.87 -7.22
C ILE A 85 -7.54 9.79 -6.08
N ASP A 86 -8.76 9.37 -6.40
CA ASP A 86 -9.69 8.86 -5.38
C ASP A 86 -9.30 7.41 -5.05
N TRP A 87 -8.53 7.23 -3.98
CA TRP A 87 -7.96 5.93 -3.62
C TRP A 87 -9.02 4.85 -3.37
N HIS A 88 -10.15 5.22 -2.76
CA HIS A 88 -11.22 4.27 -2.50
C HIS A 88 -11.91 3.84 -3.80
N GLU A 89 -12.42 4.81 -4.57
CA GLU A 89 -13.21 4.51 -5.78
C GLU A 89 -12.36 3.95 -6.92
N GLU A 90 -11.12 4.42 -7.06
CA GLU A 90 -10.29 4.07 -8.21
C GLU A 90 -9.37 2.89 -7.97
N ILE A 91 -8.97 2.63 -6.72
CA ILE A 91 -8.01 1.58 -6.37
C ILE A 91 -8.68 0.55 -5.44
N PHE A 92 -8.92 0.89 -4.18
CA PHE A 92 -9.25 -0.06 -3.11
C PHE A 92 -10.53 -0.85 -3.36
N SER A 93 -11.61 -0.20 -3.80
CA SER A 93 -12.89 -0.85 -4.10
C SER A 93 -12.83 -1.86 -5.27
N LYS A 94 -11.74 -1.88 -6.04
CA LYS A 94 -11.53 -2.81 -7.16
C LYS A 94 -10.69 -4.02 -6.77
N LEU A 95 -10.04 -4.01 -5.62
CA LEU A 95 -9.26 -5.13 -5.10
C LEU A 95 -10.22 -6.13 -4.44
N THR A 96 -9.97 -7.42 -4.66
CA THR A 96 -10.56 -8.45 -3.80
C THR A 96 -9.83 -8.48 -2.46
N ASP A 97 -10.49 -8.98 -1.42
CA ASP A 97 -9.89 -9.23 -0.10
C ASP A 97 -8.55 -9.99 -0.20
N GLU A 98 -8.47 -11.01 -1.07
CA GLU A 98 -7.24 -11.78 -1.27
C GLU A 98 -6.13 -10.94 -1.88
N GLN A 99 -6.44 -10.10 -2.89
CA GLN A 99 -5.45 -9.21 -3.50
C GLN A 99 -4.97 -8.16 -2.50
N PHE A 100 -5.89 -7.59 -1.71
CA PHE A 100 -5.54 -6.61 -0.68
C PHE A 100 -4.68 -7.22 0.42
N GLU A 101 -4.99 -8.45 0.84
CA GLU A 101 -4.15 -9.20 1.76
C GLU A 101 -2.73 -9.39 1.18
N GLN A 102 -2.61 -9.75 -0.10
CA GLN A 102 -1.30 -9.88 -0.74
C GLN A 102 -0.53 -8.55 -0.76
N VAL A 103 -1.20 -7.43 -1.02
CA VAL A 103 -0.58 -6.10 -0.92
C VAL A 103 0.03 -5.87 0.46
N ILE A 104 -0.74 -6.12 1.54
CA ILE A 104 -0.24 -5.92 2.91
C ILE A 104 0.90 -6.89 3.25
N ARG A 105 0.84 -8.12 2.73
CA ARG A 105 1.92 -9.11 2.90
C ARG A 105 3.21 -8.71 2.20
N GLY A 106 3.12 -7.99 1.08
CA GLY A 106 4.27 -7.56 0.29
C GLY A 106 5.06 -6.40 0.91
N ILE A 107 4.48 -5.68 1.87
CA ILE A 107 5.17 -4.59 2.59
C ILE A 107 6.34 -5.17 3.44
N ASP A 108 7.59 -4.80 3.13
CA ASP A 108 8.82 -5.33 3.77
C ASP A 108 8.86 -5.13 5.27
N GLY A 109 9.73 -5.94 5.87
CA GLY A 109 10.00 -5.95 7.30
C GLY A 109 9.08 -6.91 8.05
N MET A 110 8.08 -7.47 7.34
CA MET A 110 7.04 -8.29 7.93
C MET A 110 6.51 -9.43 7.04
N ALA A 111 6.91 -9.56 5.77
CA ALA A 111 6.32 -10.55 4.84
C ALA A 111 6.22 -11.99 5.38
N TYR A 112 7.18 -12.43 6.21
CA TYR A 112 7.20 -13.75 6.86
C TYR A 112 6.73 -13.76 8.32
N TYR A 113 6.23 -12.62 8.80
CA TYR A 113 5.98 -12.32 10.20
C TYR A 113 4.62 -11.64 10.42
N GLN A 114 3.67 -11.92 9.52
CA GLN A 114 2.28 -11.47 9.59
C GLN A 114 1.32 -12.65 9.64
N GLU A 115 0.30 -12.52 10.48
CA GLU A 115 -0.84 -13.43 10.57
C GLU A 115 -2.13 -12.63 10.45
N PHE A 116 -3.06 -13.16 9.66
CA PHE A 116 -4.39 -12.61 9.45
C PHE A 116 -5.41 -13.62 9.95
N GLU A 117 -6.35 -13.15 10.76
CA GLU A 117 -7.43 -13.95 11.31
C GLU A 117 -8.75 -13.20 11.09
N GLN A 118 -9.72 -13.89 10.49
CA GLN A 118 -11.08 -13.40 10.41
C GLN A 118 -11.72 -13.53 11.79
N VAL A 119 -12.21 -12.43 12.35
CA VAL A 119 -12.85 -12.41 13.67
C VAL A 119 -14.28 -11.89 13.56
N GLU A 120 -15.18 -12.50 14.32
CA GLU A 120 -16.58 -12.08 14.43
C GLU A 120 -16.68 -10.69 15.09
N ASP A 121 -17.74 -9.96 14.75
CA ASP A 121 -18.06 -8.64 15.29
C ASP A 121 -18.48 -8.65 16.77
#